data_AF-A0A418WLN6-F1
#
_entry.id   AF-A0A418WLN6-F1
#
_cell.length_a   1.000
_cell.length_b   1.000
_cell.length_c   1.000
_cell.angle_alpha   90.00
_cell.angle_beta   90.00
_cell.angle_gamma   90.00
#
_symmetry.space_group_name_H-M   'P 1'
#
loop_
_entity.id
_entity.type
_entity.pdbx_description
1 polymer ?
#
loop_
_entity_poly.entity_id
_entity_poly.type
_entity_poly.pdbx_seq_one_letter_code
_entity_poly.pdbx_strand_id
1 'polypeptide(L)'
;MTFNCHKTETQSSLKRHRREFGEMMKNVAAGFSVVVLLALSGAANAAGEPNRYGFDQIAAKDLKAAETRLDAQRAKEPNEPSVLLNLAYVYKKTGRATEAVTLYNEVLAQPDVLMALGDGRPASSHAIALKAMDRPNGYAAR
;
A
#
# COMPACT_ATOMS: atom_id res chain seq x y z
N MET A 1 -25.43 -51.04 35.72
CA MET A 1 -26.34 -50.48 34.70
C MET A 1 -26.49 -48.98 35.00
N THR A 2 -26.46 -47.99 34.10
CA THR A 2 -26.51 -47.96 32.64
C THR A 2 -26.06 -46.55 32.20
N PHE A 3 -25.03 -46.51 31.35
CA PHE A 3 -24.84 -45.73 30.13
C PHE A 3 -25.05 -44.20 30.07
N ASN A 4 -23.88 -43.55 30.12
CA ASN A 4 -23.47 -42.32 29.47
C ASN A 4 -23.72 -42.37 27.93
N CYS A 5 -24.66 -41.58 27.40
CA CYS A 5 -24.95 -41.55 25.96
C CYS A 5 -25.44 -40.16 25.51
N HIS A 6 -24.53 -39.23 25.19
CA HIS A 6 -24.89 -38.03 24.41
C HIS A 6 -23.72 -37.36 23.67
N LYS A 7 -22.55 -38.01 23.52
CA LYS A 7 -21.33 -37.37 22.96
C LYS A 7 -20.74 -38.05 21.71
N THR A 8 -21.49 -38.92 21.03
CA THR A 8 -20.94 -39.80 19.98
C THR A 8 -21.39 -39.51 18.55
N GLU A 9 -22.31 -38.58 18.30
CA GLU A 9 -22.79 -38.31 16.93
C GLU A 9 -22.02 -37.21 16.19
N THR A 10 -21.45 -36.23 16.87
CA THR A 10 -20.76 -35.10 16.20
C THR A 10 -19.33 -35.41 15.77
N GLN A 11 -18.68 -36.38 16.42
CA GLN A 11 -17.28 -36.76 16.15
C GLN A 11 -17.13 -37.71 14.95
N SER A 12 -18.16 -38.48 14.61
CA SER A 12 -18.14 -39.45 13.50
C SER A 12 -18.30 -38.77 12.14
N SER A 13 -19.11 -37.71 12.06
CA SER A 13 -19.32 -36.92 10.83
C SER A 13 -18.05 -36.16 10.40
N LEU A 14 -17.31 -35.58 11.35
CA LEU A 14 -16.07 -34.84 11.08
C LEU A 14 -14.92 -35.74 10.61
N LYS A 15 -14.86 -37.00 11.06
CA LYS A 15 -13.85 -37.97 10.61
C LYS A 15 -14.15 -38.52 9.22
N ARG A 16 -15.43 -38.69 8.86
CA ARG A 16 -15.84 -39.11 7.50
C ARG A 16 -15.47 -38.03 6.48
N HIS A 17 -15.71 -36.77 6.81
CA HIS A 17 -15.40 -35.66 5.89
C HIS A 17 -13.90 -35.54 5.59
N ARG A 18 -13.03 -35.71 6.59
CA ARG A 18 -11.57 -35.65 6.40
C ARG A 18 -11.02 -36.79 5.52
N ARG A 19 -11.67 -37.96 5.50
CA ARG A 19 -11.23 -39.10 4.68
C ARG A 19 -11.65 -38.97 3.21
N GLU A 20 -12.81 -38.38 2.93
CA GLU A 20 -13.25 -38.12 1.55
C GLU A 20 -12.39 -37.06 0.85
N PHE A 21 -11.98 -36.01 1.56
CA PHE A 21 -11.05 -35.02 1.00
C PHE A 21 -9.66 -35.60 0.66
N GLY A 22 -9.21 -36.62 1.40
CA GLY A 22 -7.91 -37.27 1.15
C GLY A 22 -7.89 -38.16 -0.10
N GLU A 23 -9.01 -38.76 -0.46
CA GLU A 23 -9.14 -39.60 -1.67
C GLU A 23 -9.48 -38.77 -2.92
N MET A 24 -10.15 -37.62 -2.78
CA MET A 24 -10.42 -36.72 -3.91
C MET A 24 -9.15 -36.05 -4.48
N MET A 25 -8.10 -35.90 -3.68
CA MET A 25 -6.83 -35.27 -4.10
C MET A 25 -5.87 -36.21 -4.84
N LYS A 26 -6.15 -37.52 -4.87
CA LYS A 26 -5.29 -38.51 -5.55
C LYS A 26 -5.53 -38.60 -7.06
N ASN A 27 -6.67 -38.14 -7.56
CA ASN A 27 -7.06 -38.26 -8.98
C ASN A 27 -6.72 -37.03 -9.85
N VAL A 28 -6.05 -36.01 -9.31
CA VAL A 28 -5.60 -34.84 -10.09
C VAL A 28 -4.32 -35.15 -10.90
N ALA A 29 -3.69 -36.29 -10.65
CA ALA A 29 -2.47 -36.73 -11.33
C ALA A 29 -2.74 -37.79 -12.41
N ALA A 30 -3.71 -37.58 -13.32
CA ALA A 30 -3.81 -38.38 -14.54
C ALA A 30 -4.70 -37.74 -15.62
N GLY A 31 -4.10 -36.89 -16.47
CA GLY A 31 -4.31 -37.01 -17.92
C GLY A 31 -5.41 -36.17 -18.61
N PHE A 32 -4.94 -35.46 -19.64
CA PHE A 32 -5.61 -35.09 -20.90
C PHE A 32 -6.46 -33.82 -20.99
N SER A 33 -5.77 -32.76 -21.41
CA SER A 33 -6.07 -31.93 -22.58
C SER A 33 -7.45 -31.29 -22.70
N VAL A 34 -7.56 -30.07 -22.17
CA VAL A 34 -8.25 -28.99 -22.88
C VAL A 34 -7.34 -27.77 -22.84
N VAL A 35 -6.91 -27.31 -24.01
CA VAL A 35 -6.34 -25.97 -24.18
C VAL A 35 -7.46 -24.99 -23.83
N VAL A 36 -7.42 -24.48 -22.60
CA VAL A 36 -8.20 -23.31 -22.20
C VAL A 36 -7.21 -22.19 -21.99
N LEU A 37 -7.15 -21.26 -22.95
CA LEU A 37 -6.62 -19.91 -22.70
C LEU A 37 -7.57 -19.23 -21.71
N LEU A 38 -7.37 -19.49 -20.41
CA LEU A 38 -7.89 -18.64 -19.35
C LEU A 38 -6.77 -17.67 -19.00
N ALA A 39 -6.96 -16.45 -19.48
CA ALA A 39 -6.16 -15.29 -19.10
C ALA A 39 -5.94 -15.31 -17.58
N LEU A 40 -4.68 -15.27 -17.19
CA LEU A 40 -4.25 -15.18 -15.81
C LEU A 40 -5.07 -14.08 -15.13
N SER A 41 -5.77 -14.52 -14.08
CA SER A 41 -6.36 -13.76 -13.00
C SER A 41 -5.63 -12.43 -12.73
N GLY A 42 -6.13 -11.38 -13.36
CA GLY A 42 -5.84 -9.98 -13.02
C GLY A 42 -6.87 -9.40 -12.06
N ALA A 43 -7.61 -10.21 -11.31
CA ALA A 43 -8.26 -9.73 -10.10
C ALA A 43 -7.20 -9.67 -8.99
N ALA A 44 -6.21 -8.78 -9.18
CA ALA A 44 -5.43 -8.31 -8.05
C ALA A 44 -6.44 -7.61 -7.14
N ASN A 45 -6.72 -8.24 -6.01
CA ASN A 45 -7.54 -7.67 -4.95
C ASN A 45 -7.18 -6.19 -4.79
N ALA A 46 -8.17 -5.31 -4.89
CA ALA A 46 -8.06 -3.92 -4.46
C ALA A 46 -7.97 -3.84 -2.92
N ALA A 47 -7.12 -4.66 -2.31
CA ALA A 47 -6.51 -4.34 -1.05
C ALA A 47 -5.60 -3.16 -1.38
N GLY A 48 -6.05 -1.94 -1.06
CA GLY A 48 -5.26 -0.73 -1.29
C GLY A 48 -3.82 -0.99 -0.89
N GLU A 49 -2.88 -0.80 -1.82
CA GLU A 49 -1.44 -0.93 -1.59
C GLU A 49 -1.15 -0.32 -0.21
N PRO A 50 -0.77 -1.10 0.81
CA PRO A 50 -0.75 -0.67 2.22
C PRO A 50 0.10 0.57 2.50
N ASN A 51 0.81 1.06 1.48
CA ASN A 51 1.73 2.16 1.53
C ASN A 51 1.79 2.90 0.19
N ARG A 52 0.65 3.23 -0.43
CA ARG A 52 0.63 3.93 -1.74
C ARG A 52 1.45 5.22 -1.76
N TYR A 53 1.62 5.89 -0.62
CA TYR A 53 2.29 7.20 -0.53
C TYR A 53 3.64 7.20 0.20
N GLY A 54 4.30 6.04 0.34
CA GLY A 54 5.67 5.96 0.87
C GLY A 54 5.81 6.22 2.39
N PHE A 55 4.72 6.19 3.15
CA PHE A 55 4.69 6.52 4.57
C PHE A 55 5.59 5.59 5.40
N ASP A 56 5.57 4.28 5.16
CA ASP A 56 6.36 3.35 5.99
C ASP A 56 7.87 3.55 5.81
N GLN A 57 8.33 3.80 4.58
CA GLN A 57 9.75 4.04 4.31
C GLN A 57 10.20 5.39 4.90
N ILE A 58 9.36 6.42 4.81
CA ILE A 58 9.61 7.71 5.45
C ILE A 58 9.71 7.55 6.97
N ALA A 59 8.81 6.77 7.59
CA ALA A 59 8.84 6.49 9.02
C ALA A 59 10.07 5.67 9.43
N ALA A 60 10.48 4.70 8.61
CA ALA A 60 11.70 3.92 8.79
C ALA A 60 12.99 4.70 8.49
N LYS A 61 12.90 5.95 8.01
CA LYS A 61 14.02 6.78 7.52
C LYS A 61 14.75 6.17 6.32
N ASP A 62 14.17 5.20 5.63
CA ASP A 62 14.67 4.70 4.36
C ASP A 62 14.24 5.63 3.23
N LEU A 63 14.89 6.78 3.16
CA LEU A 63 14.54 7.85 2.23
C LEU A 63 14.75 7.44 0.76
N LYS A 64 15.67 6.53 0.49
CA LYS A 64 15.95 6.04 -0.87
C LYS A 64 14.85 5.10 -1.36
N ALA A 65 14.40 4.17 -0.51
CA ALA A 65 13.26 3.34 -0.84
C ALA A 65 11.97 4.16 -0.94
N ALA A 66 11.81 5.18 -0.08
CA ALA A 66 10.68 6.10 -0.15
C ALA A 66 10.63 6.84 -1.51
N GLU A 67 11.74 7.43 -1.93
CA GLU A 67 11.87 8.11 -3.22
C GLU A 67 11.51 7.19 -4.39
N THR A 68 12.14 6.01 -4.44
CA THR A 68 11.91 5.04 -5.52
C THR A 68 10.42 4.68 -5.63
N ARG A 69 9.76 4.49 -4.48
CA ARG A 69 8.34 4.17 -4.43
C ARG A 69 7.48 5.35 -4.85
N LEU A 70 7.81 6.56 -4.41
CA LEU A 70 7.07 7.78 -4.75
C LEU A 70 7.20 8.14 -6.23
N ASP A 71 8.37 7.96 -6.84
CA ASP A 71 8.56 8.15 -8.28
C ASP A 71 7.73 7.15 -9.10
N ALA A 72 7.70 5.88 -8.69
CA ALA A 72 6.88 4.87 -9.33
C ALA A 72 5.37 5.19 -9.24
N GLN A 73 4.94 5.87 -8.17
CA GLN A 73 3.55 6.30 -8.01
C GLN A 73 3.26 7.56 -8.80
N ARG A 74 4.18 8.53 -8.81
CA ARG A 74 4.09 9.75 -9.63
C ARG A 74 3.99 9.42 -11.12
N ALA A 75 4.66 8.36 -11.58
CA ALA A 75 4.54 7.89 -12.96
C ALA A 75 3.11 7.42 -13.32
N LYS A 76 2.32 6.97 -12.34
CA LYS A 76 0.92 6.53 -12.51
C LYS A 76 -0.06 7.68 -12.26
N GLU A 77 0.24 8.51 -11.27
CA GLU A 77 -0.60 9.59 -10.76
C GLU A 77 0.24 10.86 -10.60
N PRO A 78 0.57 11.55 -11.72
CA PRO A 78 1.54 12.65 -11.72
C PRO A 78 1.09 13.85 -10.89
N ASN A 79 -0.22 14.04 -10.72
CA ASN A 79 -0.82 15.19 -10.05
C ASN A 79 -1.46 14.81 -8.70
N GLU A 80 -0.99 13.73 -8.07
CA GLU A 80 -1.53 13.35 -6.76
C GLU A 80 -0.79 14.14 -5.66
N PRO A 81 -1.47 15.07 -4.94
CA PRO A 81 -0.81 15.97 -4.00
C PRO A 81 -0.09 15.21 -2.87
N SER A 82 -0.63 14.07 -2.45
CA SER A 82 0.01 13.18 -1.46
C SER A 82 1.39 12.72 -1.90
N VAL A 83 1.54 12.33 -3.18
CA VAL A 83 2.81 11.87 -3.74
C VAL A 83 3.80 13.03 -3.83
N LEU A 84 3.35 14.17 -4.36
CA LEU A 84 4.20 15.36 -4.54
C LEU A 84 4.71 15.90 -3.20
N LEU A 85 3.85 16.01 -2.19
CA LEU A 85 4.21 16.49 -0.85
C LEU A 85 5.20 15.55 -0.15
N ASN A 86 4.98 14.22 -0.26
CA ASN A 86 5.86 13.25 0.37
C ASN A 86 7.22 13.17 -0.34
N LEU A 87 7.25 13.28 -1.67
CA LEU A 87 8.50 13.33 -2.44
C LEU A 87 9.28 14.62 -2.12
N ALA A 88 8.59 15.76 -2.02
CA ALA A 88 9.19 17.03 -1.61
C ALA A 88 9.78 16.95 -0.19
N TYR A 89 9.10 16.27 0.73
CA TYR A 89 9.62 16.01 2.07
C TYR A 89 10.92 15.17 2.01
N VAL A 90 10.93 14.08 1.24
CA VAL A 90 12.13 13.24 1.03
C VAL A 90 13.28 14.09 0.48
N TYR A 91 13.03 14.89 -0.56
CA TYR A 91 14.04 15.77 -1.15
C TYR A 91 14.60 16.79 -0.17
N LYS A 92 13.75 17.40 0.67
CA LYS A 92 14.21 18.27 1.75
C LYS A 92 15.12 17.54 2.74
N LYS A 93 14.82 16.28 3.08
CA LYS A 93 15.63 15.47 3.99
C LYS A 93 16.96 14.99 3.39
N THR A 94 17.03 14.84 2.07
CA THR A 94 18.27 14.45 1.36
C THR A 94 19.08 15.66 0.87
N GLY A 95 18.69 16.89 1.23
CA GLY A 95 19.41 18.11 0.86
C GLY A 95 19.14 18.68 -0.54
N ARG A 96 18.11 18.17 -1.23
CA ARG A 96 17.64 18.63 -2.54
C ARG A 96 16.55 19.69 -2.40
N ALA A 97 16.88 20.79 -1.71
CA ALA A 97 15.90 21.81 -1.36
C ALA A 97 15.25 22.48 -2.59
N THR A 98 16.02 22.71 -3.66
CA THR A 98 15.51 23.30 -4.91
C THR A 98 14.46 22.40 -5.57
N GLU A 99 14.71 21.10 -5.65
CA GLU A 99 13.75 20.14 -6.23
C GLU A 99 12.50 20.00 -5.35
N ALA A 100 12.66 20.05 -4.02
CA ALA A 100 11.52 20.08 -3.11
C ALA A 100 10.64 21.32 -3.34
N VAL A 101 11.24 22.49 -3.54
CA VAL A 101 10.51 23.74 -3.86
C VAL A 101 9.72 23.60 -5.16
N THR A 102 10.30 23.00 -6.19
CA THR A 102 9.58 22.72 -7.45
C THR A 102 8.33 21.89 -7.20
N LEU A 103 8.44 20.80 -6.44
CA LEU A 103 7.30 19.94 -6.11
C LEU A 103 6.22 20.65 -5.28
N TYR A 104 6.61 21.50 -4.33
CA TYR A 104 5.63 22.32 -3.59
C TYR A 104 4.89 23.30 -4.50
N ASN A 105 5.59 23.91 -5.47
CA ASN A 105 4.94 24.77 -6.47
C ASN A 105 4.00 23.98 -7.39
N GLU A 106 4.33 22.74 -7.74
CA GLU A 106 3.41 21.86 -8.50
C GLU A 106 2.11 21.60 -7.72
N VAL A 107 2.18 21.41 -6.40
CA VAL A 107 0.99 21.27 -5.54
C VAL A 107 0.17 22.56 -5.51
N LEU A 108 0.82 23.72 -5.42
CA LEU A 108 0.15 25.02 -5.40
C LEU A 108 -0.51 25.39 -6.74
N ALA A 109 -0.04 24.80 -7.84
CA ALA A 109 -0.64 24.96 -9.17
C ALA A 109 -1.90 24.10 -9.38
N GLN A 110 -2.20 23.18 -8.47
CA GLN A 110 -3.35 22.28 -8.52
C GLN A 110 -4.48 22.77 -7.60
N PRO A 111 -5.72 22.26 -7.75
CA PRO A 111 -6.79 22.53 -6.81
C PRO A 111 -6.37 22.20 -5.36
N ASP A 112 -6.78 23.04 -4.42
CA ASP A 112 -6.52 22.78 -3.00
C ASP A 112 -7.37 21.59 -2.53
N VAL A 113 -6.73 20.64 -1.86
CA VAL A 113 -7.37 19.38 -1.44
C VAL A 113 -7.25 19.26 0.08
N LEU A 114 -8.36 18.90 0.73
CA LEU A 114 -8.34 18.58 2.17
C LEU A 114 -7.73 17.21 2.39
N MET A 115 -6.71 17.15 3.26
CA MET A 115 -5.93 15.94 3.53
C MET A 115 -5.84 15.70 5.04
N ALA A 116 -5.59 14.45 5.42
CA ALA A 116 -5.22 14.10 6.79
C ALA A 116 -3.69 13.99 6.90
N LEU A 117 -3.12 14.67 7.89
CA LEU A 117 -1.71 14.53 8.24
C LEU A 117 -1.45 13.18 8.93
N GLY A 118 -0.17 12.82 9.11
CA GLY A 118 0.22 11.60 9.84
C GLY A 118 -0.28 11.52 11.30
N ASP A 119 -0.70 12.66 11.88
CA ASP A 119 -1.32 12.74 13.20
C ASP A 119 -2.86 12.83 13.14
N GLY A 120 -3.46 12.63 11.96
CA GLY A 120 -4.90 12.65 11.72
C GLY A 120 -5.51 14.05 11.63
N ARG A 121 -4.74 15.12 11.85
CA ARG A 121 -5.28 16.47 11.74
C ARG A 121 -5.58 16.82 10.28
N PRO A 122 -6.72 17.46 10.00
CA PRO A 122 -7.01 17.96 8.67
C PRO A 122 -6.12 19.16 8.34
N ALA A 123 -5.59 19.19 7.12
CA ALA A 123 -4.90 20.33 6.55
C ALA A 123 -5.10 20.34 5.03
N SER A 124 -5.09 21.51 4.41
CA SER A 124 -5.17 21.60 2.96
C SER A 124 -3.79 21.38 2.31
N SER A 125 -3.76 20.84 1.10
CA SER A 125 -2.52 20.56 0.37
C SER A 125 -1.68 21.84 0.20
N HIS A 126 -2.33 22.98 -0.05
CA HIS A 126 -1.67 24.28 -0.14
C HIS A 126 -1.09 24.72 1.20
N ALA A 127 -1.85 24.58 2.29
CA ALA A 127 -1.36 24.93 3.63
C ALA A 127 -0.15 24.09 4.04
N ILE A 128 -0.11 22.81 3.65
CA ILE A 128 1.03 21.93 3.89
C ILE A 128 2.26 22.39 3.09
N ALA A 129 2.09 22.68 1.80
CA ALA A 129 3.16 23.15 0.92
C ALA A 129 3.78 24.47 1.41
N LEU A 130 2.95 25.49 1.66
CA LEU A 130 3.39 26.80 2.16
C LEU A 130 4.16 26.68 3.49
N LYS A 131 3.61 25.91 4.44
CA LYS A 131 4.26 25.68 5.73
C LYS A 131 5.58 24.91 5.60
N ALA A 132 5.74 24.07 4.57
CA ALA A 132 6.99 23.36 4.33
C ALA A 132 8.09 24.26 3.75
N MET A 133 7.69 25.24 2.93
CA MET A 133 8.57 26.25 2.32
C MET A 133 9.04 27.33 3.30
N ASP A 134 8.18 27.75 4.23
CA ASP A 134 8.49 28.75 5.27
C ASP A 134 9.55 28.27 6.27
N ARG A 135 9.64 26.95 6.47
CA ARG A 135 10.66 26.37 7.37
C ARG A 135 12.05 26.64 6.79
N PRO A 136 12.90 27.42 7.49
CA PRO A 136 14.21 27.78 6.99
C PRO A 136 14.95 26.51 6.60
N ASN A 137 15.27 26.41 5.31
CA ASN A 137 16.08 25.33 4.80
C ASN A 137 17.46 25.50 5.46
N GLY A 138 18.00 24.42 6.04
CA GLY A 138 19.27 24.44 6.79
C GLY A 138 20.52 24.67 5.93
N TYR A 139 20.40 25.47 4.87
CA TYR A 139 21.46 25.81 3.94
C TYR A 139 21.66 27.32 3.99
N ALA A 140 22.70 27.73 4.72
CA ALA A 140 23.40 28.97 4.41
C ALA A 140 23.88 28.86 2.95
N ALA A 141 23.30 29.67 2.08
CA ALA A 141 23.88 29.91 0.77
C ALA A 141 25.26 30.54 0.97
N ARG A 142 26.25 30.04 0.23
CA ARG A 142 27.62 30.57 0.18
C ARG A 142 27.65 31.89 -0.57
#